data_AF-A0A0F9K1D5-F1
#
_entry.id   AF-A0A0F9K1D5-F1
#
_cell.length_a   1.000
_cell.length_b   1.000
_cell.length_c   1.000
_cell.angle_alpha   90.00
_cell.angle_beta   90.00
_cell.angle_gamma   90.00
#
_symmetry.space_group_name_H-M   'P 1'
#
loop_
_entity.id
_entity.type
_entity.pdbx_description
1 polymer ?
#
loop_
_entity_poly.entity_id
_entity_poly.type
_entity_poly.pdbx_seq_one_letter_code
_entity_poly.pdbx_strand_id
1 'polypeptide(L)'
;MFDIAYASATDKEFKEYHNQIADTYSKEFINQLVNRSYDKLLKFVFNHKYPRLAFQILGVFILSHGAGMPDDIRLLILAHSDWESERVQLKNDQDKVEREKWLLDFRERVENYIEGIPVNIPHETLQDTGEVERQPINL
;
A
#
# COMPACT_ATOMS: atom_id res chain seq x y z
N MET A 1 -1.53 -8.71 -1.99
CA MET A 1 -1.59 -8.48 -0.53
C MET A 1 -2.85 -9.04 0.08
N PHE A 2 -4.03 -8.64 -0.40
CA PHE A 2 -5.32 -9.17 0.08
C PHE A 2 -5.39 -10.70 0.06
N ASP A 3 -5.00 -11.36 -1.04
CA ASP A 3 -5.05 -12.84 -1.09
C ASP A 3 -4.19 -13.50 0.01
N ILE A 4 -3.04 -12.90 0.35
CA ILE A 4 -2.15 -13.40 1.40
C ILE A 4 -2.78 -13.17 2.78
N ALA A 5 -3.40 -12.01 2.99
CA ALA A 5 -4.10 -11.68 4.23
C ALA A 5 -5.35 -12.57 4.40
N TYR A 6 -6.20 -12.70 3.38
CA TYR A 6 -7.42 -13.51 3.43
C TYR A 6 -7.17 -15.02 3.47
N ALA A 7 -6.06 -15.51 2.94
CA ALA A 7 -5.70 -16.93 3.07
C ALA A 7 -5.45 -17.37 4.53
N SER A 8 -5.36 -16.44 5.50
CA SER A 8 -5.31 -16.78 6.92
C SER A 8 -6.70 -16.88 7.57
N ALA A 9 -7.77 -16.49 6.87
CA ALA A 9 -9.15 -16.52 7.34
C ALA A 9 -9.82 -17.88 7.29
N THR A 10 -10.64 -18.13 8.32
CA THR A 10 -11.58 -19.25 8.36
C THR A 10 -12.95 -18.81 7.84
N ASP A 11 -13.72 -19.77 7.30
CA ASP A 11 -15.10 -19.53 6.86
C ASP A 11 -16.00 -18.97 7.97
N LYS A 12 -15.70 -19.30 9.24
CA LYS A 12 -16.44 -18.79 10.39
C LYS A 12 -16.16 -17.30 10.60
N GLU A 13 -14.90 -16.89 10.56
CA GLU A 13 -14.52 -15.48 10.71
C GLU A 13 -15.10 -14.62 9.57
N PHE A 14 -15.09 -15.13 8.34
CA PHE A 14 -15.74 -14.44 7.22
C PHE A 14 -17.22 -14.18 7.48
N LYS A 15 -17.96 -15.18 7.98
CA LYS A 15 -19.39 -15.03 8.30
C LYS A 15 -19.64 -14.10 9.48
N GLU A 16 -18.74 -14.10 10.46
CA GLU A 16 -18.86 -13.29 11.68
C GLU A 16 -18.60 -11.81 11.41
N TYR A 17 -17.66 -11.50 10.50
CA TYR A 17 -17.23 -10.13 10.22
C TYR A 17 -17.71 -9.56 8.88
N HIS A 18 -18.50 -10.32 8.11
CA HIS A 18 -19.17 -9.81 6.91
C HIS A 18 -20.28 -8.83 7.30
N ASN A 19 -20.10 -7.55 6.98
CA ASN A 19 -21.12 -6.54 7.22
C ASN A 19 -22.13 -6.57 6.06
N GLN A 20 -23.26 -7.24 6.29
CA GLN A 20 -24.34 -7.42 5.31
C GLN A 20 -24.92 -6.10 4.76
N ILE A 21 -24.69 -4.98 5.44
CA ILE A 21 -25.18 -3.65 5.06
C ILE A 21 -24.32 -3.00 3.98
N ALA A 22 -23.03 -3.34 3.89
CA ALA A 22 -22.06 -2.61 3.07
C ALA A 22 -21.15 -3.51 2.22
N ASP A 23 -21.44 -4.82 2.13
CA ASP A 23 -20.60 -5.85 1.46
C ASP A 23 -19.09 -5.68 1.73
N THR A 24 -18.78 -5.27 2.96
CA THR A 24 -17.42 -4.94 3.40
C THR A 24 -17.14 -5.58 4.74
N TYR A 25 -15.88 -5.92 4.95
CA TYR A 25 -15.41 -6.49 6.20
C TYR A 25 -15.15 -5.41 7.25
N SER A 26 -15.34 -5.75 8.53
CA SER A 26 -14.99 -4.82 9.62
C SER A 26 -13.49 -4.49 9.60
N LYS A 27 -13.14 -3.25 9.97
CA LYS A 27 -11.72 -2.82 10.09
C LYS A 27 -10.95 -3.69 11.07
N GLU A 28 -11.62 -4.13 12.14
CA GLU A 28 -11.04 -5.00 13.16
C GLU A 28 -10.67 -6.37 12.59
N PHE A 29 -11.51 -6.95 11.74
CA PHE A 29 -11.19 -8.20 11.04
C PHE A 29 -10.02 -8.03 10.09
N ILE A 30 -10.00 -6.96 9.30
CA ILE A 30 -8.86 -6.69 8.40
C ILE A 30 -7.58 -6.52 9.21
N ASN A 31 -7.60 -5.78 10.32
CA ASN A 31 -6.43 -5.63 11.18
C ASN A 31 -5.92 -6.98 11.70
N GLN A 32 -6.82 -7.85 12.20
CA GLN A 32 -6.45 -9.20 12.63
C GLN A 32 -5.84 -10.04 11.51
N LEU A 33 -6.40 -9.97 10.29
CA LEU A 33 -5.88 -10.68 9.13
C LEU A 33 -4.46 -10.25 8.76
N VAL A 34 -4.21 -8.94 8.72
CA VAL A 34 -2.90 -8.39 8.40
C VAL A 34 -1.89 -8.82 9.45
N ASN A 35 -2.22 -8.63 10.73
CA ASN A 35 -1.32 -8.93 11.85
C ASN A 35 -0.88 -10.40 11.87
N ARG A 36 -1.81 -11.35 11.70
CA ARG A 36 -1.46 -12.78 11.70
C ARG A 36 -0.75 -13.25 10.42
N SER A 37 -0.86 -12.49 9.34
CA SER A 37 -0.24 -12.81 8.05
C SER A 37 1.11 -12.11 7.85
N TYR A 38 1.64 -11.38 8.84
CA TYR A 38 2.85 -10.57 8.67
C TYR A 38 4.05 -11.36 8.13
N ASP A 39 4.33 -12.54 8.68
CA ASP A 39 5.43 -13.38 8.20
C ASP A 39 5.28 -13.73 6.70
N LYS A 40 4.05 -14.03 6.27
CA LYS A 40 3.76 -14.36 4.87
C LYS A 40 3.84 -13.12 3.98
N LEU A 41 3.34 -11.98 4.46
CA LEU A 41 3.40 -10.69 3.76
C LEU A 41 4.86 -10.25 3.58
N LEU A 42 5.65 -10.28 4.65
CA LEU A 42 7.08 -9.97 4.60
C LEU A 42 7.82 -10.93 3.67
N LYS A 43 7.58 -12.24 3.78
CA LYS A 43 8.19 -13.22 2.88
C LYS A 43 7.85 -12.92 1.42
N PHE A 44 6.62 -12.53 1.12
CA PHE A 44 6.23 -12.11 -0.23
C PHE A 44 6.97 -10.83 -0.66
N VAL A 45 6.99 -9.80 0.18
CA VAL A 45 7.63 -8.51 -0.11
C VAL A 45 9.13 -8.68 -0.37
N PHE A 46 9.84 -9.40 0.50
CA PHE A 46 11.27 -9.64 0.37
C PHE A 46 11.63 -10.46 -0.89
N ASN A 47 10.78 -11.41 -1.28
CA ASN A 47 11.00 -12.25 -2.46
C ASN A 47 10.41 -11.68 -3.75
N HIS A 48 9.80 -10.49 -3.69
CA HIS A 48 9.21 -9.85 -4.87
C HIS A 48 10.31 -9.36 -5.82
N LYS A 49 10.05 -9.40 -7.14
CA LYS A 49 10.98 -8.89 -8.17
C LYS A 49 11.36 -7.41 -7.92
N TYR A 50 10.43 -6.65 -7.36
CA TYR A 50 10.60 -5.24 -6.98
C TYR A 50 10.31 -5.08 -5.49
N PRO A 51 11.28 -5.37 -4.60
CA PRO A 51 11.04 -5.39 -3.15
C PRO A 51 10.71 -3.99 -2.60
N ARG A 52 11.34 -2.93 -3.14
CA ARG A 52 11.05 -1.54 -2.75
C ARG A 52 9.59 -1.16 -2.96
N LEU A 53 9.11 -1.36 -4.19
CA LEU A 53 7.70 -1.14 -4.52
C LEU A 53 6.78 -2.03 -3.68
N ALA A 54 7.16 -3.28 -3.42
CA ALA A 54 6.37 -4.17 -2.59
C ALA A 54 6.26 -3.70 -1.14
N PHE A 55 7.32 -3.12 -0.56
CA PHE A 55 7.28 -2.49 0.77
C PHE A 55 6.38 -1.26 0.80
N GLN A 56 6.41 -0.43 -0.25
CA GLN A 56 5.52 0.72 -0.35
C GLN A 56 4.06 0.28 -0.46
N ILE A 57 3.77 -0.74 -1.28
CA ILE A 57 2.44 -1.34 -1.38
C ILE A 57 2.00 -1.92 -0.03
N LEU A 58 2.90 -2.57 0.72
CA LEU A 58 2.60 -3.04 2.07
C LEU A 58 2.23 -1.87 2.99
N GLY A 59 2.99 -0.78 2.96
CA GLY A 59 2.68 0.41 3.76
C GLY A 59 1.35 1.04 3.38
N VAL A 60 1.08 1.26 2.08
CA VAL A 60 -0.23 1.74 1.60
C VAL A 60 -1.34 0.81 2.09
N PHE A 61 -1.15 -0.50 1.95
CA PHE A 61 -2.13 -1.49 2.39
C PHE A 61 -2.43 -1.40 3.89
N ILE A 62 -1.41 -1.25 4.74
CA ILE A 62 -1.59 -1.08 6.19
C ILE A 62 -2.31 0.24 6.50
N LEU A 63 -1.83 1.35 5.92
CA LEU A 63 -2.36 2.70 6.12
C LEU A 63 -3.84 2.79 5.72
N SER A 64 -4.20 2.29 4.53
CA SER A 64 -5.57 2.35 4.01
C SER A 64 -6.59 1.55 4.83
N HIS A 65 -6.13 0.54 5.58
CA HIS A 65 -7.01 -0.32 6.37
C HIS A 65 -6.97 -0.05 7.86
N GLY A 66 -6.05 0.80 8.32
CA GLY A 66 -5.88 1.04 9.75
C GLY A 66 -5.26 -0.16 10.48
N ALA A 67 -4.51 -1.02 9.78
CA ALA A 67 -3.91 -2.21 10.39
C ALA A 67 -2.73 -1.85 11.30
N GLY A 68 -2.43 -2.69 12.29
CA GLY A 68 -1.31 -2.50 13.20
C GLY A 68 0.00 -2.49 12.42
N MET A 69 0.87 -1.52 12.70
CA MET A 69 2.18 -1.37 12.05
C MET A 69 3.28 -1.45 13.11
N PRO A 70 3.78 -2.65 13.40
CA PRO A 70 4.90 -2.83 14.30
C PRO A 70 6.13 -1.99 13.86
N ASP A 71 6.93 -1.54 14.83
CA ASP A 71 8.03 -0.59 14.57
C ASP A 71 9.07 -1.13 13.59
N ASP A 72 9.36 -2.44 13.63
CA ASP A 72 10.27 -3.09 12.67
C ASP A 72 9.71 -3.05 11.23
N ILE A 73 8.40 -3.28 11.06
CA ILE A 73 7.72 -3.14 9.77
C ILE A 73 7.74 -1.68 9.30
N ARG A 74 7.46 -0.74 10.21
CA ARG A 74 7.51 0.70 9.94
C ARG A 74 8.88 1.12 9.43
N LEU A 75 9.94 0.72 10.13
CA LEU A 75 11.33 0.99 9.75
C LEU A 75 11.69 0.37 8.40
N LEU A 76 11.25 -0.86 8.12
CA LEU A 76 11.45 -1.51 6.83
C LEU A 76 10.76 -0.76 5.69
N ILE A 77 9.52 -0.33 5.88
CA ILE A 77 8.79 0.48 4.88
C ILE A 77 9.54 1.78 4.62
N LEU A 78 9.93 2.52 5.67
CA LEU A 78 10.65 3.78 5.54
C LEU A 78 12.02 3.60 4.86
N ALA A 79 12.75 2.53 5.15
CA ALA A 79 14.03 2.23 4.51
C ALA A 79 13.91 1.94 3.00
N HIS A 80 12.73 1.52 2.54
CA HIS A 80 12.46 1.18 1.13
C HIS A 80 11.67 2.27 0.38
N SER A 81 11.44 3.41 1.00
CA SER A 81 10.67 4.53 0.44
C SER A 81 11.49 5.82 0.37
N ASP A 82 12.80 5.71 0.21
CA ASP A 82 13.71 6.84 0.03
C ASP A 82 13.74 7.32 -1.44
N TRP A 83 13.71 8.63 -1.66
CA TRP A 83 13.70 9.22 -3.00
C TRP A 83 15.04 9.07 -3.73
N GLU A 84 16.16 9.26 -3.04
CA GLU A 84 17.51 9.16 -3.66
C GLU A 84 17.71 7.79 -4.33
N SER A 85 17.13 6.78 -3.69
CA SER A 85 17.03 5.41 -4.13
C SER A 85 16.20 5.17 -5.41
N GLU A 86 15.28 6.06 -5.78
CA GLU A 86 14.39 5.93 -6.96
C GLU A 86 14.68 6.93 -8.08
N ARG A 87 15.42 8.02 -7.82
CA ARG A 87 15.65 9.12 -8.77
C ARG A 87 16.11 8.70 -10.16
N VAL A 88 16.90 7.62 -10.25
CA VAL A 88 17.48 7.14 -11.52
C VAL A 88 16.56 6.22 -12.33
N GLN A 89 15.42 5.81 -11.78
CA GLN A 89 14.51 4.84 -12.42
C GLN A 89 13.57 5.51 -13.43
N LEU A 90 13.26 6.79 -13.24
CA LEU A 90 12.33 7.54 -14.07
C LEU A 90 13.09 8.38 -15.12
N LYS A 91 12.61 8.35 -16.36
CA LYS A 91 13.23 9.10 -17.47
C LYS A 91 12.66 10.52 -17.59
N ASN A 92 11.37 10.67 -17.35
CA ASN A 92 10.64 11.94 -17.43
C ASN A 92 10.85 12.76 -16.16
N ASP A 93 11.15 14.05 -16.31
CA ASP A 93 11.33 14.97 -15.19
C ASP A 93 10.04 15.29 -14.45
N GLN A 94 8.89 15.31 -15.14
CA GLN A 94 7.59 15.48 -14.49
C GLN A 94 7.29 14.29 -13.56
N ASP A 95 7.43 13.06 -14.05
CA ASP A 95 7.23 11.84 -13.27
C ASP A 95 8.16 11.81 -12.05
N LYS A 96 9.41 12.31 -12.18
CA LYS A 96 10.34 12.41 -11.04
C LYS A 96 9.80 13.34 -9.96
N VAL A 97 9.31 14.52 -10.33
CA VAL A 97 8.78 15.51 -9.38
C VAL A 97 7.52 14.99 -8.69
N GLU A 98 6.60 14.37 -9.43
CA GLU A 98 5.38 13.76 -8.87
C GLU A 98 5.74 12.61 -7.93
N ARG A 99 6.67 11.76 -8.34
CA ARG A 99 7.12 10.62 -7.54
C ARG A 99 7.82 11.04 -6.25
N GLU A 100 8.69 12.04 -6.32
CA GLU A 100 9.36 12.61 -5.15
C GLU A 100 8.35 13.14 -4.14
N LYS A 101 7.39 13.95 -4.60
CA LYS A 101 6.31 14.48 -3.75
C LYS A 101 5.51 13.36 -3.10
N TRP A 102 5.13 12.34 -3.89
CA TRP A 102 4.38 11.20 -3.37
C TRP A 102 5.18 10.43 -2.31
N LEU A 103 6.48 10.20 -2.52
CA LEU A 103 7.32 9.49 -1.55
C LEU A 103 7.48 10.28 -0.26
N LEU A 104 7.67 11.60 -0.33
CA LEU A 104 7.75 12.45 0.87
C LEU A 104 6.45 12.43 1.68
N ASP A 105 5.31 12.60 1.03
CA ASP A 105 3.98 12.53 1.68
C ASP A 105 3.71 11.13 2.24
N PHE A 106 4.05 10.07 1.50
CA PHE A 106 3.92 8.69 1.95
C PHE A 106 4.74 8.44 3.23
N ARG A 107 6.00 8.88 3.26
CA ARG A 107 6.88 8.72 4.44
C ARG A 107 6.34 9.45 5.65
N GLU A 108 5.91 10.71 5.48
CA GLU A 108 5.32 11.49 6.57
C GLU A 108 4.09 10.79 7.18
N ARG A 109 3.25 10.19 6.34
CA ARG A 109 2.09 9.41 6.79
C ARG A 109 2.50 8.15 7.55
N VAL A 110 3.54 7.44 7.12
CA VAL A 110 4.07 6.26 7.82
C VAL A 110 4.68 6.65 9.17
N GLU A 111 5.44 7.74 9.22
CA GLU A 111 6.08 8.24 10.44
C GLU A 111 5.04 8.63 11.49
N ASN A 112 3.99 9.34 11.08
CA ASN A 112 2.92 9.82 11.95
C ASN A 112 1.74 8.84 12.10
N TYR A 113 1.90 7.60 11.61
CA TYR A 113 0.80 6.65 11.58
C TYR A 113 0.35 6.22 12.99
N ILE A 114 -0.97 6.28 13.21
CA ILE A 114 -1.65 5.80 14.41
C ILE A 114 -2.47 4.56 14.05
N GLU A 115 -2.18 3.44 14.73
CA GLU A 115 -2.88 2.17 14.55
C GLU A 115 -4.40 2.31 14.72
N GLY A 116 -5.17 1.59 13.91
CA GLY A 116 -6.63 1.59 13.95
C GLY A 116 -7.29 2.77 13.22
N ILE A 117 -6.53 3.80 12.84
CA ILE A 117 -7.03 4.96 12.10
C ILE A 117 -6.62 4.83 10.62
N PRO A 118 -7.54 4.52 9.69
CA PRO A 118 -7.21 4.48 8.28
C PRO A 118 -6.78 5.85 7.78
N VAL A 119 -5.70 5.87 7.00
CA VAL A 119 -5.21 7.06 6.32
C VAL A 119 -5.66 6.97 4.87
N ASN A 120 -6.33 8.03 4.40
CA ASN A 120 -6.59 8.17 2.98
C ASN A 120 -5.25 8.45 2.28
N ILE A 121 -4.74 7.45 1.58
CA ILE A 121 -3.63 7.62 0.66
C ILE A 121 -4.28 8.13 -0.62
N PRO A 122 -3.94 9.32 -1.12
CA PRO A 122 -4.35 9.70 -2.46
C PRO A 122 -3.75 8.67 -3.40
N HIS A 123 -4.59 7.72 -3.81
CA HIS A 123 -4.43 7.10 -5.09
C HIS A 123 -4.61 8.29 -6.03
N GLU A 124 -3.59 8.61 -6.82
CA GLU A 124 -3.93 9.01 -8.17
C GLU A 124 -4.74 7.84 -8.71
N THR A 125 -6.05 7.87 -8.49
CA THR A 125 -6.93 7.48 -9.56
C THR A 125 -6.35 8.25 -10.74
N LEU A 126 -5.90 7.52 -11.75
CA LEU A 126 -6.14 7.97 -13.10
C LEU A 126 -7.63 8.34 -13.09
N GLN A 127 -7.93 9.59 -12.72
CA GLN A 127 -9.18 10.18 -13.10
C GLN A 127 -9.22 9.94 -14.60
N ASP A 128 -10.40 9.65 -15.13
CA ASP A 128 -10.72 10.00 -16.49
C ASP A 128 -10.33 11.48 -16.69
N THR A 129 -9.04 11.76 -16.93
CA THR A 129 -8.60 12.90 -17.69
C THR A 129 -9.15 12.56 -19.06
N GLY A 130 -10.39 12.98 -19.30
CA GLY A 130 -11.07 12.79 -20.56
C GLY A 130 -10.07 13.04 -21.68
N GLU A 131 -9.99 12.06 -22.59
CA GLU A 131 -9.36 12.17 -23.90
C GLU A 131 -8.33 13.31 -24.02
N VAL A 132 -7.16 13.15 -23.42
CA VAL A 132 -5.99 13.81 -24.00
C VAL A 132 -5.57 12.90 -25.13
N GLU A 133 -6.00 13.23 -26.35
CA GLU A 133 -5.52 12.63 -27.60
C GLU A 133 -4.00 12.55 -27.56
N ARG A 134 -3.46 11.39 -27.18
CA ARG A 134 -2.04 11.11 -27.36
C ARG A 134 -1.86 10.85 -28.84
N GLN A 135 -1.35 11.85 -29.56
CA GLN A 135 -0.98 11.65 -30.95
C GLN A 135 -0.01 10.47 -31.06
N PRO A 136 -0.21 9.56 -32.03
CA PRO A 136 0.69 8.43 -32.21
C PRO A 136 2.08 8.95 -32.54
N ILE A 137 3.07 8.49 -31.77
CA ILE A 137 4.49 8.68 -32.10
C ILE A 137 4.74 7.83 -33.35
N ASN A 138 4.93 8.50 -34.49
CA ASN A 138 5.45 7.84 -35.69
C ASN A 138 6.89 7.40 -35.41
N LEU A 139 7.11 6.08 -35.48
CA LEU A 139 8.43 5.45 -35.54
C LEU A 139 9.11 5.75 -36.88
#